data_AF-A0A7U3UT63-F1
#
_entry.id   AF-A0A7U3UT63-F1
#
_cell.length_a   1.000
_cell.length_b   1.000
_cell.length_c   1.000
_cell.angle_alpha   90.00
_cell.angle_beta   90.00
_cell.angle_gamma   90.00
#
_symmetry.space_group_name_H-M   'P 1'
#
loop_
_entity.id
_entity.type
_entity.pdbx_description
1 polymer ?
#
loop_
_entity_poly.entity_id
_entity_poly.type
_entity_poly.pdbx_seq_one_letter_code
_entity_poly.pdbx_strand_id
1 'polypeptide(L)'
;MNGELHNQMWDQIASIREGLDEKTGDLSPRERILFRVLKIGEEFGEVAEALHGVNGTNPRKGKSHTMDDVVKELVDVAVTTLIALESVTPDARKEFEARLQHLVDRPLRPSGGAG
;
A
#
# COMPACT_ATOMS: atom_id res chain seq x y z
N MET A 1 17.43 -2.36 17.77
CA MET A 1 17.30 -3.00 16.44
C MET A 1 15.90 -2.84 15.85
N ASN A 2 14.80 -3.37 16.43
CA ASN A 2 13.46 -3.23 15.80
C ASN A 2 12.95 -1.78 15.68
N GLY A 3 13.28 -0.90 16.63
CA GLY A 3 12.87 0.51 16.59
C GLY A 3 13.61 1.35 15.53
N GLU A 4 14.88 1.06 15.25
CA GLU A 4 15.68 1.79 14.24
C GLU A 4 15.24 1.43 12.82
N LEU A 5 14.98 0.15 12.54
CA LEU A 5 14.45 -0.29 11.24
C LEU A 5 13.07 0.31 10.96
N HIS A 6 12.22 0.42 11.99
CA HIS A 6 10.91 1.03 11.85
C HIS A 6 10.99 2.54 11.56
N ASN A 7 11.91 3.26 12.22
CA ASN A 7 12.17 4.67 11.90
C ASN A 7 12.63 4.83 10.45
N GLN A 8 13.59 4.00 10.01
CA GLN A 8 14.15 4.06 8.66
C GLN A 8 13.08 3.87 7.56
N MET A 9 12.12 2.96 7.77
CA MET A 9 11.04 2.75 6.80
C MET A 9 10.18 4.01 6.62
N TRP A 10 9.75 4.65 7.71
CA TRP A 10 8.94 5.86 7.62
C TRP A 10 9.72 7.03 7.01
N ASP A 11 11.01 7.15 7.32
CA ASP A 11 11.88 8.16 6.69
C ASP A 11 11.99 7.94 5.17
N GLN A 12 12.03 6.69 4.71
CA GLN A 12 12.03 6.35 3.29
C GLN A 12 10.69 6.68 2.62
N ILE A 13 9.57 6.39 3.27
CA ILE A 13 8.23 6.73 2.75
C ILE A 13 8.07 8.25 2.63
N ALA A 14 8.48 9.00 3.65
CA ALA A 14 8.48 10.46 3.64
C ALA A 14 9.34 11.02 2.51
N SER A 15 10.55 10.49 2.32
CA SER A 15 11.42 10.89 1.22
C SER A 15 10.80 10.65 -0.16
N ILE A 16 10.11 9.53 -0.36
CA ILE A 16 9.37 9.27 -1.61
C ILE A 16 8.22 10.27 -1.78
N ARG A 17 7.45 10.53 -0.72
CA ARG A 17 6.33 11.48 -0.73
C ARG A 17 6.79 12.88 -1.09
N GLU A 18 7.90 13.34 -0.51
CA GLU A 18 8.52 14.64 -0.81
C GLU A 18 8.98 14.71 -2.26
N GLY A 19 9.66 13.67 -2.77
CA GLY A 19 10.05 13.60 -4.18
C GLY A 19 8.85 13.58 -5.15
N LEU A 20 7.69 13.06 -4.72
CA LEU A 20 6.44 13.17 -5.48
C LEU A 20 5.87 14.60 -5.41
N ASP A 21 5.98 15.28 -4.26
CA ASP A 21 5.52 16.66 -4.08
C ASP A 21 6.26 17.62 -5.03
N GLU A 22 7.56 17.42 -5.21
CA GLU A 22 8.39 18.20 -6.15
C GLU A 22 7.96 18.01 -7.61
N LYS A 23 7.41 16.85 -7.96
CA LYS A 23 7.05 16.49 -9.34
C LYS A 23 5.59 16.78 -9.72
N THR A 24 4.74 17.12 -8.76
CA THR A 24 3.28 17.22 -8.98
C THR A 24 2.81 18.57 -9.55
N GLY A 25 3.72 19.51 -9.81
CA GLY A 25 3.41 20.79 -10.46
C GLY A 25 2.40 21.63 -9.67
N ASP A 26 1.42 22.20 -10.36
CA ASP A 26 0.45 23.18 -9.80
C ASP A 26 -0.70 22.55 -9.01
N LEU A 27 -0.67 21.25 -8.72
CA LEU A 27 -1.73 20.60 -7.94
C LEU A 27 -1.83 21.19 -6.53
N SER A 28 -3.05 21.51 -6.12
CA SER A 28 -3.35 21.92 -4.74
C SER A 28 -3.10 20.78 -3.74
N PRO A 29 -2.91 21.08 -2.44
CA PRO A 29 -2.76 20.05 -1.41
C PRO A 29 -3.92 19.03 -1.41
N ARG A 30 -5.15 19.48 -1.65
CA ARG A 30 -6.33 18.61 -1.71
C ARG A 30 -6.29 17.66 -2.91
N GLU A 31 -5.86 18.14 -4.07
CA GLU A 31 -5.73 17.31 -5.27
C GLU A 31 -4.63 16.27 -5.12
N ARG A 32 -3.50 16.62 -4.48
CA ARG A 32 -2.43 15.66 -4.18
C ARG A 32 -2.93 14.50 -3.32
N ILE A 33 -3.72 14.79 -2.28
CA ILE A 33 -4.35 13.75 -1.46
C ILE A 33 -5.29 12.89 -2.31
N LEU A 34 -6.18 13.51 -3.09
CA LEU A 34 -7.12 12.81 -3.96
C LEU A 34 -6.39 11.83 -4.88
N PHE A 35 -5.39 12.30 -5.62
CA PHE A 35 -4.68 11.47 -6.60
C PHE A 35 -3.83 10.38 -5.95
N ARG A 36 -3.24 10.62 -4.77
CA ARG A 36 -2.52 9.57 -4.03
C ARG A 36 -3.46 8.47 -3.53
N VAL A 37 -4.67 8.82 -3.11
CA VAL A 37 -5.69 7.81 -2.74
C VAL A 37 -6.17 7.05 -3.98
N LEU A 38 -6.38 7.73 -5.11
CA LEU A 38 -6.75 7.06 -6.37
C LEU A 38 -5.66 6.11 -6.88
N LYS A 39 -4.38 6.46 -6.69
CA LYS A 39 -3.23 5.63 -7.07
C LYS A 39 -3.28 4.24 -6.44
N ILE A 40 -3.81 4.10 -5.22
CA ILE A 40 -4.03 2.79 -4.56
C ILE A 40 -4.86 1.85 -5.45
N GLY A 41 -5.89 2.39 -6.12
CA GLY A 41 -6.73 1.62 -7.03
C GLY A 41 -5.99 1.18 -8.30
N GLU A 42 -5.05 1.99 -8.79
CA GLU A 42 -4.20 1.61 -9.92
C GLU A 42 -3.26 0.46 -9.54
N GLU A 43 -2.55 0.57 -8.40
CA GLU A 43 -1.64 -0.48 -7.93
C GLU A 43 -2.38 -1.81 -7.67
N PHE A 44 -3.59 -1.75 -7.12
CA PHE A 44 -4.44 -2.94 -6.99
C PHE A 44 -4.79 -3.56 -8.35
N GLY A 45 -5.01 -2.73 -9.37
CA GLY A 45 -5.21 -3.16 -10.74
C GLY A 45 -4.00 -3.91 -11.30
N GLU A 46 -2.79 -3.47 -10.98
CA GLU A 46 -1.54 -4.12 -11.37
C GLU A 46 -1.37 -5.48 -10.68
N VAL A 47 -1.71 -5.60 -9.38
CA VAL A 47 -1.79 -6.90 -8.69
C VAL A 47 -2.76 -7.85 -9.40
N ALA A 48 -3.94 -7.35 -9.80
CA ALA A 48 -4.93 -8.14 -10.52
C ALA A 48 -4.43 -8.58 -11.91
N GLU A 49 -3.73 -7.71 -12.63
CA GLU A 49 -3.10 -8.08 -13.90
C GLU A 49 -2.01 -9.14 -13.73
N ALA A 50 -1.15 -9.01 -12.72
CA ALA A 50 -0.11 -9.98 -12.40
C ALA A 50 -0.73 -11.36 -12.10
N LEU A 51 -1.78 -11.43 -11.26
CA LEU A 51 -2.49 -12.67 -10.95
C LEU A 51 -3.16 -13.31 -12.19
N HIS A 52 -3.76 -12.51 -13.05
CA HIS A 52 -4.28 -13.01 -14.33
C HIS A 52 -3.16 -13.57 -15.22
N GLY A 53 -1.99 -12.92 -15.21
CA GLY A 53 -0.80 -13.38 -15.92
C GLY A 53 -0.20 -14.66 -15.37
N VAL A 54 -0.21 -14.87 -14.03
CA VAL A 54 0.25 -16.13 -13.41
C VAL A 54 -0.68 -17.29 -13.78
N ASN A 55 -1.99 -17.05 -13.68
CA ASN A 55 -3.00 -18.09 -13.89
C ASN A 55 -3.29 -18.33 -15.38
N GLY A 56 -2.82 -17.46 -16.27
CA GLY A 56 -3.11 -17.50 -17.69
C GLY A 56 -4.60 -17.31 -18.01
N THR A 57 -5.35 -16.66 -17.11
CA THR A 57 -6.80 -16.50 -17.23
C THR A 57 -7.18 -15.38 -18.20
N ASN A 58 -6.22 -14.57 -18.66
CA ASN A 58 -6.43 -13.61 -19.74
C ASN A 58 -6.25 -14.30 -21.12
N PRO A 59 -7.34 -14.55 -21.88
CA PRO A 59 -7.29 -15.31 -23.12
C PRO A 59 -6.43 -14.65 -24.22
N ARG A 60 -6.12 -13.35 -24.09
CA ARG A 60 -5.33 -12.59 -25.06
C ARG A 60 -3.81 -12.63 -24.81
N LYS A 61 -3.38 -12.96 -23.59
CA LYS A 61 -1.96 -12.86 -23.17
C LYS A 61 -1.36 -14.18 -22.67
N GLY A 62 -2.15 -15.19 -22.33
CA GLY A 62 -1.64 -16.46 -21.80
C GLY A 62 -0.91 -16.27 -20.46
N LYS A 63 0.00 -17.20 -20.11
CA LYS A 63 0.83 -17.05 -18.91
C LYS A 63 1.96 -16.05 -19.18
N SER A 64 1.90 -14.88 -18.53
CA SER A 64 2.81 -13.76 -18.79
C SER A 64 3.54 -13.23 -17.55
N HIS A 65 3.16 -13.67 -16.35
CA HIS A 65 3.72 -13.20 -15.08
C HIS A 65 4.05 -14.38 -14.17
N THR A 66 4.82 -14.09 -13.14
CA THR A 66 5.24 -14.97 -12.05
C THR A 66 4.65 -14.51 -10.72
N MET A 67 4.72 -15.35 -9.70
CA MET A 67 4.33 -14.93 -8.35
C MET A 67 5.24 -13.84 -7.78
N ASP A 68 6.47 -13.70 -8.28
CA ASP A 68 7.37 -12.62 -7.87
C ASP A 68 6.84 -11.26 -8.34
N ASP A 69 6.23 -11.21 -9.53
CA ASP A 69 5.55 -10.01 -10.02
C ASP A 69 4.38 -9.63 -9.10
N VAL A 70 3.59 -10.62 -8.66
CA VAL A 70 2.50 -10.38 -7.69
C VAL A 70 3.02 -9.83 -6.37
N VAL A 71 4.14 -10.36 -5.86
CA VAL A 71 4.76 -9.86 -4.63
C VAL A 71 5.22 -8.42 -4.80
N LYS A 72 5.85 -8.10 -5.93
CA LYS A 72 6.26 -6.72 -6.26
C LYS A 72 5.06 -5.78 -6.25
N GLU A 73 3.98 -6.11 -6.98
CA GLU A 73 2.83 -5.21 -7.05
C GLU A 73 2.10 -5.08 -5.69
N LEU A 74 2.12 -6.12 -4.84
CA LEU A 74 1.60 -6.01 -3.47
C LEU A 74 2.43 -5.06 -2.60
N VAL A 75 3.75 -5.02 -2.79
CA VAL A 75 4.63 -4.04 -2.12
C VAL A 75 4.32 -2.64 -2.63
N ASP A 76 4.11 -2.47 -3.93
CA ASP A 76 3.76 -1.17 -4.55
C ASP A 76 2.42 -0.64 -4.00
N VAL A 77 1.41 -1.52 -3.80
CA VAL A 77 0.15 -1.18 -3.08
C VAL A 77 0.43 -0.72 -1.65
N ALA A 78 1.25 -1.46 -0.90
CA ALA A 78 1.53 -1.15 0.51
C ALA A 78 2.24 0.20 0.65
N VAL A 79 3.29 0.45 -0.13
CA VAL A 79 4.04 1.70 -0.15
C VAL A 79 3.13 2.87 -0.56
N THR A 80 2.35 2.71 -1.63
CA THR A 80 1.40 3.73 -2.09
C THR A 80 0.35 4.09 -1.02
N THR A 81 -0.12 3.09 -0.28
CA THR A 81 -1.06 3.30 0.83
C THR A 81 -0.43 4.11 1.97
N LEU A 82 0.83 3.84 2.32
CA LEU A 82 1.54 4.60 3.36
C LEU A 82 1.82 6.05 2.92
N ILE A 83 2.20 6.27 1.66
CA ILE A 83 2.37 7.61 1.07
C ILE A 83 1.04 8.39 1.12
N ALA A 84 -0.08 7.74 0.78
CA ALA A 84 -1.39 8.34 0.87
C ALA A 84 -1.74 8.71 2.32
N LEU A 85 -1.42 7.86 3.29
CA LEU A 85 -1.64 8.12 4.72
C LEU A 85 -0.84 9.34 5.21
N GLU A 86 0.45 9.46 4.86
CA GLU A 86 1.29 10.64 5.16
C GLU A 86 0.80 11.93 4.49
N SER A 87 0.01 11.80 3.43
CA SER A 87 -0.58 12.95 2.76
C SER A 87 -1.86 13.42 3.44
N VAL A 88 -2.58 12.51 4.09
CA VAL A 88 -3.84 12.80 4.79
C VAL A 88 -3.59 13.34 6.21
N THR A 89 -2.55 12.87 6.89
CA THR A 89 -2.27 13.25 8.28
C THR A 89 -0.76 13.39 8.55
N PRO A 90 -0.33 14.40 9.33
CA PRO A 90 1.06 14.51 9.78
C PRO A 90 1.44 13.42 10.81
N ASP A 91 0.46 12.78 11.45
CA ASP A 91 0.66 11.74 12.47
C ASP A 91 0.58 10.31 11.90
N ALA A 92 0.74 10.14 10.58
CA ALA A 92 0.53 8.89 9.85
C ALA A 92 1.17 7.67 10.51
N ARG A 93 2.43 7.80 10.93
CA ARG A 93 3.15 6.75 11.63
C ARG A 93 2.46 6.31 12.92
N LYS A 94 2.12 7.28 13.77
CA LYS A 94 1.48 7.02 15.07
C LYS A 94 0.13 6.35 14.88
N GLU A 95 -0.67 6.83 13.92
CA GLU A 95 -1.97 6.26 13.60
C GLU A 95 -1.86 4.83 13.07
N PHE A 96 -0.88 4.56 12.20
CA PHE A 96 -0.59 3.21 11.71
C PHE A 96 -0.16 2.27 12.84
N GLU A 97 0.82 2.66 13.65
CA GLU A 97 1.32 1.86 14.79
C GLU A 97 0.18 1.55 15.78
N ALA A 98 -0.61 2.56 16.15
CA ALA A 98 -1.76 2.39 17.05
C ALA A 98 -2.81 1.44 16.47
N ARG A 99 -3.13 1.59 15.16
CA ARG A 99 -4.08 0.70 14.49
C ARG A 99 -3.56 -0.73 14.39
N LEU A 100 -2.29 -0.91 14.05
CA LEU A 100 -1.66 -2.22 13.94
C LEU A 100 -1.65 -2.92 15.31
N GLN A 101 -1.23 -2.22 16.36
CA GLN A 101 -1.25 -2.75 17.73
C GLN A 101 -2.66 -3.17 18.14
N HIS A 102 -3.67 -2.34 17.86
CA HIS A 102 -5.06 -2.69 18.11
C HIS A 102 -5.52 -3.96 17.35
N LEU A 103 -5.04 -4.18 16.12
CA LEU A 103 -5.36 -5.39 15.35
C LEU A 103 -4.66 -6.63 15.91
N VAL A 104 -3.44 -6.49 16.44
CA VAL A 104 -2.69 -7.57 17.11
C VAL A 104 -3.36 -7.95 18.44
N ASP A 105 -3.78 -6.96 19.22
CA ASP A 105 -4.40 -7.17 20.53
C ASP A 105 -5.84 -7.69 20.43
N ARG A 106 -6.48 -7.55 19.27
CA ARG A 106 -7.81 -8.07 19.02
C ARG A 106 -7.76 -9.60 19.05
N PRO A 107 -8.42 -10.28 20.02
CA PRO A 107 -8.51 -11.72 20.01
C PRO A 107 -9.14 -12.17 18.70
N LEU A 108 -8.50 -13.10 18.00
CA LEU A 108 -9.16 -13.86 16.94
C LEU A 108 -10.34 -14.55 17.61
N ARG A 109 -11.54 -13.95 17.53
CA ARG A 109 -12.75 -14.66 17.95
C ARG A 109 -12.77 -15.93 17.12
N PRO A 110 -12.75 -17.14 17.72
CA PRO A 110 -13.08 -18.32 16.94
C PRO A 110 -14.45 -18.06 16.34
N SER A 111 -14.54 -18.18 15.01
CA SER A 111 -15.81 -18.25 14.31
C SER A 111 -16.68 -19.23 15.09
N GLY A 112 -17.82 -18.75 15.58
CA GLY A 112 -18.73 -19.53 16.41
C GLY A 112 -18.95 -20.90 15.78
N GLY A 113 -18.73 -21.92 16.60
CA GLY A 113 -18.93 -23.31 16.24
C GLY A 113 -20.33 -23.56 15.70
N ALA A 114 -20.41 -24.64 14.93
CA ALA A 114 -21.61 -25.24 14.39
C ALA A 114 -22.82 -25.18 15.33
N GLY A 115 -23.94 -24.78 14.75
CA GLY A 115 -25.30 -25.14 15.14
C GLY A 115 -26.08 -25.39 13.87
#